data_AF-A0A956WKX5-F1
#
_entry.id   AF-A0A956WKX5-F1
#
_cell.length_a   1.000
_cell.length_b   1.000
_cell.length_c   1.000
_cell.angle_alpha   90.00
_cell.angle_beta   90.00
_cell.angle_gamma   90.00
#
_symmetry.space_group_name_H-M   'P 1'
#
loop_
_entity.id
_entity.type
_entity.pdbx_description
1 polymer ?
#
loop_
_entity_poly.entity_id
_entity_poly.type
_entity_poly.pdbx_seq_one_letter_code
_entity_poly.pdbx_strand_id
1 'polypeptide(L)'
;MSVETYNIYMDEAPATADANGEEGWDVEFRVVGHSIDDGDPENNAVLAGLDLVDLINLRDALQQEIDNFALTALEAQAMVADSSEDLMP
;
A
#
# COMPACT_ATOMS: atom_id res chain seq x y z
N MET A 1 -23.32 4.67 22.13
CA MET A 1 -22.00 4.01 22.05
C MET A 1 -21.12 4.93 21.25
N SER A 2 -19.97 5.35 21.77
CA SER A 2 -18.98 6.07 20.96
C SER A 2 -18.46 5.10 19.90
N VAL A 3 -18.47 5.52 18.64
CA VAL A 3 -17.86 4.74 17.55
C VAL A 3 -16.35 4.86 17.75
N GLU A 4 -15.66 3.72 17.85
CA GLU A 4 -14.20 3.72 17.95
C GLU A 4 -13.62 4.12 16.59
N THR A 5 -12.75 5.12 16.61
CA THR A 5 -12.06 5.64 15.43
C THR A 5 -10.60 5.23 15.42
N TYR A 6 -9.99 5.26 14.25
CA TYR A 6 -8.64 4.79 13.99
C TYR A 6 -7.89 5.81 13.15
N ASN A 7 -6.59 5.89 13.39
CA ASN A 7 -5.65 6.73 12.68
C ASN A 7 -4.61 5.84 11.99
N ILE A 8 -4.20 6.20 10.78
CA ILE A 8 -3.18 5.49 10.00
C ILE A 8 -1.97 6.40 9.88
N TYR A 9 -0.83 5.89 10.33
CA TYR A 9 0.48 6.51 10.23
C TYR A 9 1.32 5.77 9.19
N MET A 10 2.28 6.48 8.59
CA MET A 10 3.24 5.93 7.65
C MET A 10 4.63 6.17 8.19
N ASP A 11 5.33 5.08 8.47
CA ASP A 11 6.70 5.06 8.94
C ASP A 11 7.59 4.68 7.75
N GLU A 12 8.48 5.58 7.35
CA GLU A 12 9.41 5.38 6.23
C GLU A 12 10.81 5.13 6.77
N ALA A 13 11.45 4.06 6.31
CA ALA A 13 12.82 3.71 6.64
C ALA A 13 13.63 3.53 5.34
N PRO A 14 14.91 3.93 5.31
CA PRO A 14 15.77 3.58 4.19
C PRO A 14 15.82 2.06 4.10
N ALA A 15 15.48 1.50 2.94
CA ALA A 15 15.60 0.07 2.74
C ALA A 15 17.07 -0.30 2.93
N THR A 16 17.34 -1.38 3.68
CA THR A 16 18.72 -1.84 3.84
C THR A 16 19.28 -2.14 2.46
N ALA A 17 20.24 -1.32 2.01
CA ALA A 17 20.84 -1.36 0.69
C ALA A 17 20.99 -2.80 0.20
N ASP A 18 20.26 -3.14 -0.85
CA ASP A 18 20.47 -4.41 -1.50
C ASP A 18 21.87 -4.44 -2.13
N ALA A 19 22.39 -5.62 -2.42
CA ALA A 19 23.72 -5.77 -3.02
C ALA A 19 23.83 -5.13 -4.42
N ASN A 20 22.73 -4.58 -4.96
CA ASN A 20 22.64 -3.95 -6.28
C ASN A 20 22.75 -2.42 -6.24
N GLY A 21 22.73 -1.80 -5.05
CA GLY A 21 22.93 -0.36 -4.91
C GLY A 21 21.73 0.49 -5.33
N GLU A 22 20.51 -0.09 -5.34
CA GLU A 22 19.30 0.70 -5.52
C GLU A 22 18.90 1.35 -4.17
N GLU A 23 18.75 2.67 -4.17
CA GLU A 23 18.17 3.41 -3.03
C GLU A 23 16.67 3.09 -2.96
N GLY A 24 16.34 2.02 -2.24
CA GLY A 24 14.96 1.68 -1.88
C GLY A 24 14.53 2.35 -0.58
N TRP A 25 13.23 2.55 -0.42
CA TRP A 25 12.60 2.96 0.84
C TRP A 25 11.59 1.88 1.26
N ASP A 26 11.71 1.43 2.51
CA ASP A 26 10.73 0.55 3.13
C ASP A 26 9.67 1.42 3.80
N VAL A 27 8.41 1.20 3.44
CA VAL A 27 7.27 1.94 3.98
C VAL A 27 6.38 1.00 4.79
N GLU A 28 6.21 1.29 6.07
CA GLU A 28 5.30 0.59 6.97
C GLU A 28 4.07 1.45 7.31
N PHE A 29 2.88 0.89 7.17
CA PHE A 29 1.64 1.56 7.56
C PHE A 29 1.12 0.98 8.88
N ARG A 30 0.92 1.85 9.87
CA ARG A 30 0.50 1.47 11.21
C ARG A 30 -0.89 2.03 11.52
N VAL A 31 -1.82 1.14 11.85
CA VAL A 31 -3.19 1.49 12.25
C VAL A 31 -3.28 1.53 13.77
N VAL A 32 -3.71 2.66 14.33
CA VAL A 32 -3.78 2.91 15.78
C VAL A 32 -5.20 3.34 16.15
N GLY A 33 -5.79 2.70 17.16
CA GLY A 33 -7.09 3.14 17.68
C GLY A 33 -6.97 4.47 18.42
N HIS A 34 -7.88 5.39 18.16
CA HIS A 34 -7.87 6.74 18.74
C HIS A 34 -7.93 6.73 20.27
N SER A 35 -8.50 5.70 20.87
CA SER A 35 -8.57 5.51 22.33
C SER A 35 -7.21 5.26 23.00
N ILE A 36 -6.19 4.86 22.22
CA ILE A 36 -4.83 4.55 22.67
C ILE A 36 -3.77 5.36 21.91
N ASP A 37 -4.19 6.35 21.12
CA ASP A 37 -3.29 7.16 20.31
C ASP A 37 -2.75 8.33 21.14
N ASP A 38 -1.50 8.21 21.58
CA ASP A 38 -0.74 9.29 22.25
C ASP A 38 -0.07 10.26 21.26
N GLY A 39 -0.31 10.08 19.95
CA GLY A 39 0.24 10.90 18.88
C GLY A 39 -0.49 12.22 18.62
N ASP A 40 -0.03 12.95 17.60
CA ASP A 40 -0.72 14.12 17.04
C ASP A 40 -1.26 13.76 15.64
N PRO A 41 -2.45 13.17 15.55
CA PRO A 41 -3.00 12.70 14.28
C PRO A 41 -3.31 13.83 13.29
N GLU A 42 -3.56 15.05 13.75
CA GLU A 42 -3.87 16.18 12.84
C GLU A 42 -2.64 16.60 12.02
N ASN A 43 -1.43 16.41 12.56
CA ASN A 43 -0.20 16.82 11.90
C ASN A 43 0.58 15.65 11.28
N ASN A 44 0.45 14.43 11.83
CA ASN A 44 1.32 13.30 11.49
C ASN A 44 0.60 12.09 10.89
N ALA A 45 -0.73 11.96 11.03
CA ALA A 45 -1.44 10.84 10.44
C ALA A 45 -1.65 11.07 8.94
N VAL A 46 -1.49 9.99 8.16
CA VAL A 46 -1.84 10.00 6.73
C VAL A 46 -3.36 10.04 6.57
N LEU A 47 -4.06 9.29 7.42
CA LEU A 47 -5.51 9.29 7.51
C LEU A 47 -5.92 9.29 8.98
N ALA A 48 -6.81 10.20 9.38
CA ALA A 48 -7.25 10.33 10.77
C ALA A 48 -8.77 10.17 10.88
N GLY A 49 -9.23 9.66 12.03
CA GLY A 49 -10.65 9.61 12.39
C GLY A 49 -11.48 8.60 11.62
N LEU A 50 -10.86 7.55 11.07
CA LEU A 50 -11.54 6.51 10.31
C LEU A 50 -12.37 5.63 11.23
N ASP A 51 -13.63 5.37 10.90
CA ASP A 51 -14.38 4.33 11.61
C ASP A 51 -14.10 2.92 11.04
N LEU A 52 -14.71 1.89 11.63
CA LEU A 52 -14.51 0.51 11.17
C LEU A 52 -15.00 0.27 9.74
N VAL A 53 -16.06 0.96 9.32
CA VAL A 53 -16.60 0.85 7.95
C VAL A 53 -15.62 1.49 6.98
N ASP A 54 -15.05 2.64 7.33
CA ASP A 54 -14.02 3.30 6.54
C ASP A 54 -12.78 2.42 6.36
N LEU A 55 -12.32 1.74 7.42
CA LEU A 55 -11.20 0.81 7.34
C LEU A 55 -11.50 -0.39 6.41
N ILE A 56 -12.72 -0.91 6.45
CA ILE A 56 -13.16 -2.00 5.57
C ILE A 56 -13.16 -1.52 4.12
N ASN A 57 -13.71 -0.33 3.86
CA ASN A 57 -13.73 0.24 2.52
C ASN A 57 -12.31 0.50 1.99
N LEU A 58 -11.41 1.00 2.83
CA LEU A 58 -10.01 1.22 2.49
C LEU A 58 -9.32 -0.11 2.12
N ARG A 59 -9.53 -1.15 2.92
CA ARG A 59 -9.01 -2.50 2.62
C ARG A 59 -9.50 -2.98 1.26
N ASP A 60 -10.79 -2.87 1.00
CA ASP A 60 -11.39 -3.38 -0.24
C ASP A 60 -10.89 -2.61 -1.46
N ALA A 61 -10.72 -1.28 -1.35
CA ALA A 61 -10.10 -0.45 -2.39
C ALA A 61 -8.63 -0.81 -2.65
N LEU A 62 -7.84 -1.03 -1.60
CA LEU A 62 -6.43 -1.45 -1.73
C LEU A 62 -6.30 -2.82 -2.38
N GLN A 63 -7.16 -3.77 -2.04
CA GLN A 63 -7.18 -5.10 -2.68
C GLN A 63 -7.49 -4.98 -4.18
N GLN A 64 -8.50 -4.18 -4.54
CA GLN A 64 -8.83 -3.94 -5.94
C GLN A 64 -7.65 -3.33 -6.72
N GLU A 65 -6.91 -2.40 -6.12
CA GLU A 65 -5.75 -1.79 -6.77
C GLU A 65 -4.60 -2.77 -6.95
N ILE A 66 -4.36 -3.63 -5.95
CA ILE A 66 -3.38 -4.73 -6.06
C ILE A 66 -3.77 -5.68 -7.20
N ASP A 67 -5.04 -6.05 -7.30
CA ASP A 67 -5.53 -6.91 -8.38
C ASP A 67 -5.38 -6.25 -9.76
N ASN A 68 -5.68 -4.96 -9.87
CA ASN A 68 -5.49 -4.18 -11.11
C ASN A 68 -4.01 -4.10 -11.51
N PHE A 69 -3.11 -3.88 -10.54
CA PHE A 69 -1.68 -3.86 -10.77
C PHE A 69 -1.17 -5.23 -11.22
N ALA A 70 -1.60 -6.31 -10.56
CA ALA A 70 -1.26 -7.67 -10.93
C ALA A 70 -1.73 -8.01 -12.35
N LEU A 71 -2.94 -7.59 -12.74
CA LEU A 71 -3.46 -7.76 -14.09
C LEU A 71 -2.60 -7.00 -15.11
N THR A 72 -2.29 -5.73 -14.84
CA THR A 72 -1.46 -4.89 -15.71
C THR A 72 -0.05 -5.49 -15.89
N ALA A 73 0.55 -5.97 -14.80
CA ALA A 73 1.86 -6.62 -14.83
C ALA A 73 1.83 -7.94 -15.62
N LEU A 74 0.71 -8.67 -15.59
CA LEU A 74 0.52 -9.88 -16.38
C LEU A 74 0.32 -9.56 -17.87
N GLU A 75 -0.47 -8.54 -18.20
CA GLU A 75 -0.66 -8.07 -19.59
C GLU A 75 0.65 -7.57 -20.21
N ALA A 76 1.46 -6.84 -19.44
CA ALA A 76 2.79 -6.41 -19.87
C ALA A 76 3.70 -7.61 -20.17
N GLN A 77 3.68 -8.65 -19.32
CA GLN A 77 4.42 -9.90 -19.57
C GLN A 77 3.89 -10.67 -20.78
N ALA A 78 2.57 -10.71 -20.98
CA ALA A 78 1.93 -11.38 -22.10
C ALA A 78 2.27 -10.70 -23.44
N MET A 79 2.29 -9.38 -23.51
CA MET A 79 2.74 -8.64 -24.70
C MET A 79 4.21 -8.92 -25.05
N VAL A 80 5.07 -9.09 -24.05
CA VAL A 80 6.49 -9.45 -24.27
C VAL A 80 6.62 -10.89 -24.78
N ALA A 81 5.79 -11.81 -24.30
CA ALA A 81 5.78 -13.19 -24.78
C ALA A 81 5.26 -13.30 -26.23
N ASP A 82 4.17 -12.62 -26.59
CA ASP A 82 3.60 -12.61 -27.95
C ASP A 82 4.58 -12.00 -28.99
N SER A 83 5.36 -10.99 -28.58
CA SER A 83 6.42 -10.39 -29.40
C SER A 83 7.59 -11.34 -29.70
N SER A 84 7.75 -12.41 -28.91
CA SER A 84 8.86 -13.37 -29.04
C SER A 84 8.51 -14.59 -29.90
N GLU A 85 7.23 -14.85 -30.15
CA GLU A 85 6.75 -15.98 -30.97
C GLU A 85 6.70 -15.67 -32.49
N ASP A 86 6.67 -14.39 -32.88
CA ASP A 86 6.73 -13.93 -34.29
C ASP A 86 8.17 -13.96 -34.89
N LEU A 87 9.18 -14.34 -34.10
CA LEU A 87 10.60 -14.38 -34.47
C LEU A 87 11.15 -15.78 -34.80
N MET A 88 10.29 -16.81 -34.91
CA MET A 88 10.70 -18.10 -35.45
C MET A 88 10.53 -18.14 -36.99
N PRO A 89 11.62 -18.36 -37.77
CA PRO A 89 11.59 -18.37 -39.23
C PRO A 89 10.84 -19.56 -39.85
#